data_AF-A0A1F9A791-F1
#
_entry.id   AF-A0A1F9A791-F1
#
_cell.length_a   1.000
_cell.length_b   1.000
_cell.length_c   1.000
_cell.angle_alpha   90.00
_cell.angle_beta   90.00
_cell.angle_gamma   90.00
#
_symmetry.space_group_name_H-M   'P 1'
#
loop_
_entity.id
_entity.type
_entity.pdbx_description
1 polymer ?
#
loop_
_entity_poly.entity_id
_entity_poly.type
_entity_poly.pdbx_seq_one_letter_code
_entity_poly.pdbx_strand_id
1 'polypeptide(L)'
;MCIITSQIEKRVKYYQKANAKALKSLVKISNETFVFLTTESVIDCNRMELLSKEELLKRIDPKGPCEIKAISEKFPSFLKREIFSAIDQSPLISSDIKKSIKEIHKDHAK
;
A
#
# COMPACT_ATOMS: atom_id res chain seq x y z
N MET A 1 -0.65 2.02 -7.19
CA MET A 1 -0.63 2.99 -6.09
C MET A 1 -1.39 2.42 -4.90
N CYS A 2 -0.92 2.60 -3.66
CA CYS A 2 -1.67 2.25 -2.46
C CYS A 2 -1.99 3.54 -1.69
N ILE A 3 -3.18 3.63 -1.11
CA ILE A 3 -3.65 4.86 -0.43
C ILE A 3 -3.45 4.69 1.07
N ILE A 4 -2.63 5.57 1.65
CA ILE A 4 -2.60 5.78 3.10
C ILE A 4 -3.68 6.81 3.45
N THR A 5 -4.48 6.54 4.47
CA THR A 5 -5.51 7.48 4.92
C THR A 5 -5.74 7.39 6.42
N SER A 6 -5.94 8.54 7.09
CA SER A 6 -6.36 8.61 8.49
C SER A 6 -7.86 8.39 8.68
N GLN A 7 -8.65 8.33 7.59
CA GLN A 7 -10.09 8.07 7.62
C GLN A 7 -10.39 6.57 7.81
N ILE A 8 -9.83 5.96 8.84
CA ILE A 8 -9.89 4.51 9.11
C ILE A 8 -11.34 4.04 9.18
N GLU A 9 -12.16 4.69 10.01
CA GLU A 9 -13.57 4.29 10.18
C GLU A 9 -14.36 4.32 8.88
N LYS A 10 -14.10 5.31 8.01
CA LYS A 10 -14.76 5.41 6.72
C LYS A 10 -14.39 4.23 5.82
N ARG A 11 -13.13 3.82 5.83
CA ARG A 11 -12.65 2.64 5.08
C ARG A 11 -13.23 1.34 5.64
N VAL A 12 -13.26 1.19 6.96
CA VAL A 12 -13.86 0.04 7.62
C VAL A 12 -15.35 -0.05 7.29
N LYS A 13 -16.12 1.01 7.49
CA LYS A 13 -17.56 1.07 7.17
C LYS A 13 -17.84 0.78 5.69
N TYR A 14 -16.98 1.26 4.79
CA TYR A 14 -17.10 0.96 3.36
C TYR A 14 -16.98 -0.54 3.08
N TYR A 15 -15.91 -1.19 3.53
CA TYR A 15 -15.70 -2.61 3.26
C TYR A 15 -16.62 -3.53 4.06
N GLN A 16 -17.07 -3.13 5.26
CA GLN A 16 -18.13 -3.85 5.98
C GLN A 16 -19.41 -3.99 5.14
N LYS A 17 -19.77 -2.94 4.40
CA LYS A 17 -20.95 -2.95 3.52
C LYS A 17 -20.69 -3.62 2.17
N ALA A 18 -19.52 -3.40 1.57
CA ALA A 18 -19.22 -3.85 0.21
C ALA A 18 -18.67 -5.29 0.16
N ASN A 19 -17.68 -5.62 0.98
CA ASN A 19 -17.05 -6.94 1.05
C ASN A 19 -16.25 -7.07 2.36
N ALA A 20 -16.83 -7.72 3.36
CA ALA A 20 -16.21 -7.83 4.68
C ALA A 20 -14.85 -8.56 4.67
N LYS A 21 -14.59 -9.44 3.68
CA LYS A 21 -13.29 -10.12 3.56
C LYS A 21 -12.15 -9.15 3.22
N ALA A 22 -12.46 -8.04 2.54
CA ALA A 22 -11.49 -7.00 2.18
C ALA A 22 -10.95 -6.22 3.40
N LEU A 23 -11.61 -6.31 4.56
CA LEU A 23 -11.14 -5.67 5.79
C LEU A 23 -9.76 -6.18 6.24
N LYS A 24 -9.43 -7.44 5.94
CA LYS A 24 -8.12 -8.03 6.29
C LYS A 24 -6.97 -7.41 5.50
N SER A 25 -7.27 -6.74 4.39
CA SER A 25 -6.29 -6.07 3.53
C SER A 25 -6.13 -4.59 3.88
N LEU A 26 -6.61 -4.18 5.05
CA LEU A 26 -6.38 -2.87 5.64
C LEU A 26 -5.24 -2.99 6.66
N VAL A 27 -4.04 -2.53 6.29
CA VAL A 27 -2.88 -2.58 7.18
C VAL A 27 -2.84 -1.29 8.00
N LYS A 28 -2.99 -1.41 9.32
CA LYS A 28 -2.93 -0.27 10.23
C LYS A 28 -1.48 0.19 10.41
N ILE A 29 -1.29 1.50 10.46
CA ILE A 29 0.00 2.12 10.71
C ILE A 29 -0.18 3.31 11.65
N SER A 30 0.86 3.64 12.40
CA SER A 30 0.87 4.75 13.36
C SER A 30 2.21 5.47 13.32
N ASN A 31 2.38 6.44 14.22
CA ASN A 31 3.65 7.12 14.47
C ASN A 31 4.78 6.15 14.88
N GLU A 32 4.46 4.98 15.44
CA GLU A 32 5.43 3.91 15.73
C GLU A 32 5.97 3.27 14.45
N THR A 33 5.14 3.18 13.41
CA THR A 33 5.54 2.65 12.09
C THR A 33 6.29 3.71 11.29
N PHE A 34 5.78 4.93 11.28
CA PHE A 34 6.35 6.07 10.57
C PHE A 34 6.25 7.32 11.43
N VAL A 35 7.40 7.82 11.88
CA VAL A 35 7.50 8.96 12.82
C VAL A 35 6.81 10.24 12.30
N PHE A 36 6.65 10.38 10.99
CA PHE A 36 5.98 11.54 10.38
C PHE A 36 4.44 11.50 10.50
N LEU A 37 3.85 10.37 10.89
CA LEU A 37 2.41 10.26 11.10
C LEU A 37 2.04 10.89 12.43
N THR A 38 1.08 11.82 12.42
CA THR A 38 0.54 12.44 13.64
C THR A 38 -0.68 11.71 14.19
N THR A 39 -1.29 10.83 13.39
CA THR A 39 -2.49 10.07 13.73
C THR A 39 -2.39 8.65 13.22
N GLU A 40 -3.15 7.73 13.82
CA GLU A 40 -3.36 6.41 13.23
C GLU A 40 -3.87 6.53 11.80
N SER A 41 -3.37 5.68 10.93
CA SER A 41 -3.73 5.61 9.53
C SER A 41 -3.84 4.16 9.07
N VAL A 42 -4.36 3.98 7.87
CA VAL A 42 -4.48 2.67 7.23
C VAL A 42 -3.94 2.72 5.81
N ILE A 43 -3.21 1.68 5.44
CA ILE A 43 -2.79 1.37 4.08
C ILE A 43 -3.89 0.47 3.46
N ASP A 44 -4.59 0.98 2.44
CA ASP A 44 -5.64 0.22 1.75
C ASP A 44 -5.05 -0.64 0.63
N CYS A 45 -4.74 -1.92 0.94
CA CYS A 45 -4.16 -2.87 -0.01
C CYS A 45 -5.18 -3.46 -0.99
N ASN A 46 -6.46 -3.08 -0.93
CA ASN A 46 -7.48 -3.56 -1.86
C ASN A 46 -7.56 -2.78 -3.18
N ARG A 47 -6.83 -1.66 -3.29
CA ARG A 47 -6.92 -0.72 -4.43
C ARG A 47 -5.59 -0.51 -5.12
N MET A 48 -4.83 -1.58 -5.27
CA MET A 48 -3.52 -1.48 -5.91
C MET A 48 -3.64 -1.38 -7.42
N GLU A 49 -2.68 -0.64 -7.97
CA GLU A 49 -2.50 -0.41 -9.40
C GLU A 49 -1.02 -0.64 -9.70
N LEU A 50 -0.73 -1.36 -10.78
CA LEU A 50 0.60 -1.42 -11.37
C LEU A 50 0.79 -0.15 -12.20
N LEU A 51 1.85 0.59 -11.90
CA LEU A 51 2.19 1.83 -12.59
C LEU A 51 3.66 1.74 -13.00
N SER A 52 3.96 2.18 -14.21
CA SER A 52 5.33 2.52 -14.60
C SER A 52 5.87 3.67 -13.74
N LYS A 53 7.19 3.83 -13.75
CA LYS A 53 7.84 4.93 -13.03
C LYS A 53 7.35 6.28 -13.55
N GLU A 54 7.16 6.39 -14.87
CA GLU A 54 6.70 7.59 -15.57
C GLU A 54 5.25 7.95 -15.20
N GLU A 55 4.35 6.96 -15.12
CA GLU A 55 2.97 7.17 -14.69
C GLU A 55 2.89 7.58 -13.21
N LEU A 56 3.70 6.97 -12.36
CA LEU A 56 3.79 7.34 -10.96
C LEU A 56 4.27 8.78 -10.80
N LEU A 57 5.33 9.17 -11.52
CA LEU A 57 5.86 10.52 -11.54
C LEU A 57 4.81 11.54 -11.97
N LYS A 58 4.12 11.30 -13.10
CA LYS A 58 3.05 12.17 -13.60
C LYS A 58 1.91 12.36 -12.59
N ARG A 59 1.64 11.35 -11.75
CA ARG A 59 0.53 11.40 -10.79
C ARG A 59 0.89 12.06 -9.47
N ILE A 60 2.12 11.88 -8.99
CA ILE A 60 2.63 12.50 -7.76
C ILE A 60 3.04 13.96 -8.02
N ASP A 61 3.62 14.22 -9.19
CA ASP A 61 4.13 15.52 -9.57
C ASP A 61 3.85 15.83 -11.05
N PRO A 62 2.61 16.21 -11.39
CA PRO A 62 2.23 16.52 -12.76
C PRO A 62 2.90 17.77 -13.34
N LYS A 63 3.59 18.60 -12.54
CA LYS A 63 4.10 19.91 -12.96
C LYS A 63 5.61 20.13 -12.76
N GLY A 64 6.32 19.27 -12.02
CA GLY A 64 7.75 19.45 -11.70
C GLY A 64 7.99 20.55 -10.64
N PRO A 65 9.02 20.45 -9.76
CA PRO A 65 10.10 19.47 -9.65
C PRO A 65 10.15 18.84 -8.23
N CYS A 66 9.37 17.79 -7.98
CA CYS A 66 9.37 17.11 -6.70
C CYS A 66 10.53 16.10 -6.65
N GLU A 67 11.44 16.29 -5.69
CA GLU A 67 12.55 15.36 -5.48
C GLU A 67 12.03 14.06 -4.84
N ILE A 68 11.91 12.98 -5.64
CA ILE A 68 11.60 11.65 -5.11
C ILE A 68 12.85 11.09 -4.45
N LYS A 69 12.93 11.21 -3.12
CA LYS A 69 13.95 10.53 -2.32
C LYS A 69 13.55 9.07 -2.12
N ALA A 70 14.33 8.16 -2.68
CA ALA A 70 14.22 6.74 -2.34
C ALA A 70 14.71 6.55 -0.90
N ILE A 71 13.78 6.51 0.06
CA ILE A 71 14.11 6.21 1.46
C ILE A 71 14.13 4.69 1.63
N SER A 72 15.15 4.03 1.10
CA SER A 72 15.30 2.57 1.21
C SER A 72 15.57 2.12 2.65
N GLU A 73 16.24 2.96 3.45
CA GLU A 73 16.73 2.61 4.80
C GLU A 73 15.68 2.73 5.90
N LYS A 74 14.51 3.35 5.66
CA LYS A 74 13.50 3.60 6.71
C LYS A 74 12.19 2.84 6.54
N PHE A 75 12.06 1.97 5.55
CA PHE A 75 10.83 1.20 5.38
C PHE A 75 10.90 -0.10 6.21
N PRO A 76 10.09 -0.25 7.27
CA PRO A 76 10.22 -1.39 8.18
C PRO A 76 9.98 -2.73 7.46
N SER A 77 10.87 -3.70 7.67
CA SER A 77 10.77 -5.02 7.02
C SER A 77 9.52 -5.80 7.44
N PHE A 78 9.05 -5.63 8.69
CA PHE A 78 7.78 -6.19 9.14
C PHE A 78 6.61 -5.64 8.32
N LEU A 79 6.59 -4.33 8.09
CA LEU A 79 5.52 -3.67 7.34
C LEU A 79 5.49 -4.12 5.88
N LYS A 80 6.65 -4.36 5.25
CA LYS A 80 6.71 -4.93 3.90
C LYS A 80 5.97 -6.27 3.86
N ARG A 81 6.26 -7.15 4.81
CA ARG A 81 5.63 -8.48 4.91
C ARG A 81 4.12 -8.38 5.14
N GLU A 82 3.68 -7.49 6.03
CA GLU A 82 2.25 -7.27 6.26
C GLU A 82 1.53 -6.78 5.01
N ILE A 83 2.10 -5.82 4.29
CA ILE A 83 1.55 -5.32 3.02
C ILE A 83 1.46 -6.45 1.99
N PHE A 84 2.53 -7.23 1.78
CA PHE A 84 2.50 -8.35 0.83
C PHE A 84 1.44 -9.40 1.20
N SER A 85 1.33 -9.74 2.48
CA SER A 85 0.31 -10.67 2.97
C SER A 85 -1.10 -10.12 2.74
N ALA A 86 -1.34 -8.85 3.08
CA ALA A 86 -2.62 -8.16 2.88
C ALA A 86 -3.04 -8.11 1.41
N ILE A 87 -2.09 -7.90 0.50
CA ILE A 87 -2.27 -7.93 -0.95
C ILE A 87 -2.67 -9.33 -1.42
N ASP A 88 -1.91 -10.35 -1.02
CA ASP A 88 -2.13 -11.73 -1.47
C ASP A 88 -3.49 -12.26 -1.02
N GLN A 89 -3.89 -11.89 0.20
CA GLN A 89 -5.18 -12.25 0.78
C GLN A 89 -6.35 -11.38 0.31
N SER A 90 -6.08 -10.26 -0.37
CA SER A 90 -7.16 -9.35 -0.79
C SER A 90 -8.10 -10.04 -1.79
N PRO A 91 -9.43 -10.02 -1.55
CA PRO A 91 -10.40 -10.55 -2.50
C PRO A 91 -10.64 -9.60 -3.69
N LEU A 92 -10.10 -8.37 -3.65
CA LEU A 92 -10.36 -7.33 -4.65
C LEU A 92 -9.18 -7.10 -5.60
N ILE A 93 -8.01 -7.66 -5.29
CA ILE A 93 -6.84 -7.62 -6.17
C ILE A 93 -6.87 -8.81 -7.13
N SER A 94 -6.67 -8.54 -8.42
CA SER A 94 -6.62 -9.58 -9.45
C SER A 94 -5.44 -10.52 -9.26
N SER A 95 -5.57 -11.75 -9.76
CA SER A 95 -4.51 -12.75 -9.75
C SER A 95 -3.22 -12.26 -10.41
N ASP A 96 -3.34 -11.48 -11.49
CA ASP A 96 -2.19 -11.03 -12.28
C ASP A 96 -1.34 -10.02 -11.50
N ILE A 97 -1.99 -9.13 -10.74
CA ILE A 97 -1.29 -8.20 -9.85
C ILE A 97 -0.58 -8.97 -8.73
N LYS A 98 -1.26 -9.94 -8.10
CA LYS A 98 -0.64 -10.78 -7.05
C LYS A 98 0.57 -11.55 -7.58
N LYS A 99 0.46 -12.11 -8.78
CA LYS A 99 1.56 -12.83 -9.45
C LYS A 99 2.73 -11.91 -9.73
N SER A 100 2.47 -10.74 -10.32
CA SER A 100 3.51 -9.74 -10.63
C SER A 100 4.28 -9.33 -9.37
N ILE A 101 3.57 -9.12 -8.27
CA ILE A 101 4.16 -8.76 -6.98
C ILE A 101 5.02 -9.90 -6.40
N LYS A 102 4.58 -11.15 -6.52
CA LYS A 102 5.35 -12.31 -6.08
C LYS A 102 6.67 -12.45 -6.85
N GLU A 103 6.65 -12.22 -8.16
CA GLU A 103 7.88 -12.26 -8.97
C GLU A 103 8.85 -11.13 -8.58
N ILE A 104 8.36 -9.89 -8.46
CA ILE A 104 9.18 -8.75 -7.98
C ILE A 104 9.81 -9.06 -6.61
N HIS A 105 9.06 -9.67 -5.70
CA HIS A 105 9.57 -9.96 -4.36
C HIS A 105 10.65 -11.04 -4.35
N LYS A 106 10.57 -12.04 -5.23
CA LYS A 106 11.60 -13.09 -5.36
C LYS A 106 12.92 -12.52 -5.88
N ASP A 107 12.87 -11.57 -6.81
CA ASP A 107 14.06 -10.97 -7.41
C ASP A 107 14.83 -10.08 -6.42
N HIS A 108 14.16 -9.54 -5.40
CA HIS A 108 14.77 -8.72 -4.34
C HIS A 108 15.14 -9.51 -3.06
N ALA A 109 14.91 -10.83 -3.04
CA ALA A 109 15.27 -11.72 -1.93
C ALA A 109 16.56 -12.54 -2.20
N LYS A 110 17.19 -12.33 -3.35
CA LYS A 110 18.55 -12.79 -3.70
C LYS A 110 19.55 -11.66 -3.48
#